data_AF-A0A8H6TE04-F1
#
_entry.id   AF-A0A8H6TE04-F1
#
_cell.length_a   1.000
_cell.length_b   1.000
_cell.length_c   1.000
_cell.angle_alpha   90.00
_cell.angle_beta   90.00
_cell.angle_gamma   90.00
#
_symmetry.space_group_name_H-M   'P 1'
#
loop_
_entity.id
_entity.type
_entity.pdbx_description
1 polymer ?
#
loop_
_entity_poly.entity_id
_entity_poly.type
_entity_poly.pdbx_seq_one_letter_code
_entity_poly.pdbx_strand_id
1 'polypeptide(L)'
;MKSGAEADIARQVDALVAAQVAELLKVHIPEELQVEVARQEEWLEEIQRDLRNSENRRANAMLRDGESAPLQPIYKMDGTVADKFPSTLKELFEMDGESRQRSGLG
;
A
#
# COMPACT_ATOMS: atom_id res chain seq x y z
N MET A 1 21.21 32.36 -11.40
CA MET A 1 20.17 32.58 -12.44
C MET A 1 19.99 31.42 -13.43
N LYS A 2 20.98 30.52 -13.63
CA LYS A 2 20.85 29.38 -14.57
C LYS A 2 19.84 28.29 -14.17
N SER A 3 19.65 28.04 -12.87
CA SER A 3 18.81 26.91 -12.39
C SER A 3 17.31 27.04 -12.68
N GLY A 4 16.78 28.26 -12.78
CA GLY A 4 15.36 28.48 -13.08
C GLY A 4 15.01 28.16 -14.53
N ALA A 5 15.85 28.60 -15.48
CA ALA A 5 15.67 28.33 -16.90
C ALA A 5 15.82 26.84 -17.24
N GLU A 6 16.76 26.14 -16.58
CA GLU A 6 16.91 24.69 -16.73
C GLU A 6 15.67 23.93 -16.24
N ALA A 7 15.10 24.34 -15.10
CA ALA A 7 13.85 23.75 -14.58
C ALA A 7 12.64 24.05 -15.47
N ASP A 8 12.59 25.22 -16.10
CA ASP A 8 11.52 25.58 -17.05
C ASP A 8 11.63 24.78 -18.36
N ILE A 9 12.85 24.60 -18.87
CA ILE A 9 13.11 23.76 -20.04
C ILE A 9 12.76 22.30 -19.74
N ALA A 10 13.17 21.77 -18.59
CA ALA A 10 12.85 20.41 -18.19
C ALA A 10 11.34 20.17 -18.15
N ARG A 11 10.57 21.08 -17.54
CA ARG A 11 9.10 20.99 -17.52
C ARG A 11 8.46 21.02 -18.91
N GLN A 12 8.99 21.84 -19.82
CA GLN A 12 8.50 21.89 -21.20
C GLN A 12 8.82 20.61 -21.97
N VAL A 13 10.01 20.05 -21.77
CA VAL A 13 10.42 18.76 -22.36
C VAL A 13 9.56 17.63 -21.82
N ASP A 14 9.33 17.55 -20.50
CA ASP A 14 8.49 16.53 -19.89
C ASP A 14 7.05 16.58 -20.45
N ALA A 15 6.49 17.78 -20.62
CA ALA A 15 5.17 17.95 -21.21
C ALA A 15 5.12 17.48 -22.68
N LEU A 16 6.14 17.80 -23.49
CA LEU A 16 6.24 17.36 -24.88
C LEU A 16 6.40 15.84 -24.98
N VAL A 17 7.25 15.25 -24.13
CA VAL A 17 7.46 13.81 -24.06
C VAL A 17 6.18 13.10 -23.66
N ALA A 18 5.49 13.56 -22.60
CA ALA A 18 4.23 12.98 -22.16
C ALA A 18 3.16 13.01 -23.26
N ALA A 19 3.04 14.13 -23.98
CA ALA A 19 2.11 14.25 -25.11
C ALA A 19 2.45 13.29 -26.25
N GLN A 20 3.73 13.19 -26.62
CA GLN A 20 4.17 12.30 -27.70
C GLN A 20 4.03 10.82 -27.32
N VAL A 21 4.33 10.47 -26.07
CA VAL A 21 4.15 9.11 -25.54
C VAL A 21 2.68 8.74 -25.54
N ALA A 22 1.77 9.63 -25.12
CA ALA A 22 0.33 9.36 -25.17
C ALA A 22 -0.18 9.06 -26.59
N GLU A 23 0.29 9.79 -27.60
CA GLU A 23 -0.07 9.53 -29.00
C GLU A 23 0.52 8.21 -29.52
N LEU A 24 1.78 7.90 -29.17
CA LEU A 24 2.41 6.63 -29.54
C LEU A 24 1.74 5.44 -28.85
N LEU A 25 1.31 5.60 -27.60
CA LEU A 25 0.61 4.57 -26.85
C LEU A 25 -0.71 4.22 -27.54
N LYS A 26 -1.52 5.19 -27.99
CA LYS A 26 -2.76 4.91 -28.75
C LYS A 26 -2.53 4.05 -30.00
N VAL A 27 -1.37 4.21 -30.66
CA VAL A 27 -1.02 3.49 -31.89
C VAL A 27 -0.43 2.11 -31.61
N HIS A 28 0.35 1.97 -30.54
CA HIS A 28 1.14 0.77 -30.28
C HIS A 28 0.58 -0.12 -29.17
N ILE A 29 -0.19 0.45 -28.24
CA ILE A 29 -0.80 -0.24 -27.11
C ILE A 29 -2.28 0.18 -27.05
N PRO A 30 -3.20 -0.66 -27.55
CA PRO A 30 -4.63 -0.41 -27.46
C PRO A 30 -5.05 0.04 -26.06
N GLU A 31 -5.98 1.00 -25.97
CA GLU A 31 -6.44 1.56 -24.69
C GLU A 31 -6.96 0.46 -23.75
N GLU A 32 -7.56 -0.58 -24.31
CA GLU A 32 -8.05 -1.75 -23.57
C GLU A 32 -6.91 -2.47 -22.82
N LEU A 33 -5.72 -2.57 -23.42
CA LEU A 33 -4.56 -3.19 -22.77
C LEU A 33 -3.99 -2.28 -21.67
N GLN A 34 -4.03 -0.96 -21.86
CA GLN A 34 -3.58 -0.01 -20.82
C GLN A 34 -4.50 -0.07 -19.60
N VAL A 35 -5.81 -0.13 -19.83
CA VAL A 35 -6.82 -0.30 -18.77
C VAL A 35 -6.66 -1.64 -18.07
N GLU A 36 -6.42 -2.72 -18.82
CA GLU A 36 -6.23 -4.04 -18.24
C GLU A 36 -4.94 -4.12 -17.40
N VAL A 37 -3.85 -3.50 -17.84
CA VAL A 37 -2.60 -3.42 -17.05
C VAL A 37 -2.84 -2.66 -15.75
N ALA A 38 -3.47 -1.48 -15.79
CA ALA A 38 -3.77 -0.71 -14.59
C ALA A 38 -4.64 -1.51 -13.60
N ARG A 39 -5.64 -2.23 -14.10
CA ARG A 39 -6.48 -3.12 -13.29
C ARG A 39 -5.68 -4.28 -12.68
N GLN A 40 -4.75 -4.86 -13.43
CA GLN A 40 -3.91 -5.94 -12.93
C GLN A 40 -2.93 -5.45 -11.86
N GLU A 41 -2.40 -4.23 -12.00
CA GLU A 41 -1.57 -3.59 -10.97
C GLU A 41 -2.36 -3.41 -9.67
N GLU A 42 -3.57 -2.86 -9.72
CA GLU A 42 -4.46 -2.75 -8.55
C GLU A 42 -4.74 -4.11 -7.90
N TRP A 43 -4.99 -5.14 -8.71
CA TRP A 43 -5.25 -6.49 -8.22
C TRP A 43 -4.02 -7.14 -7.58
N LEU A 44 -2.83 -6.90 -8.14
CA LEU A 44 -1.57 -7.37 -7.55
C LEU A 44 -1.30 -6.70 -6.20
N GLU A 45 -1.56 -5.40 -6.07
CA GLU A 45 -1.44 -4.70 -4.79
C GLU A 45 -2.36 -5.28 -3.73
N GLU A 46 -3.62 -5.60 -4.10
CA GLU A 46 -4.58 -6.27 -3.22
C GLU A 46 -4.05 -7.65 -2.76
N ILE A 47 -3.62 -8.49 -3.71
CA ILE A 47 -3.10 -9.83 -3.39
C ILE A 47 -1.85 -9.76 -2.51
N GLN A 48 -0.92 -8.86 -2.81
CA GLN A 48 0.31 -8.70 -2.03
C GLN A 48 -0.01 -8.29 -0.60
N ARG A 49 -0.96 -7.38 -0.40
CA ARG A 49 -1.42 -7.00 0.93
C ARG A 49 -2.07 -8.17 1.65
N ASP A 50 -2.93 -8.93 0.99
CA ASP A 50 -3.63 -10.05 1.60
C ASP A 50 -2.68 -11.17 2.01
N LEU A 51 -1.67 -11.44 1.16
CA LEU A 51 -0.58 -12.34 1.49
C LEU A 51 0.19 -11.87 2.73
N ARG A 52 0.62 -10.60 2.73
CA ARG A 52 1.33 -10.01 3.88
C ARG A 52 0.51 -10.09 5.17
N ASN A 53 -0.79 -9.80 5.08
CA ASN A 53 -1.72 -9.94 6.21
C ASN A 53 -1.84 -11.40 6.68
N SER A 54 -1.87 -12.36 5.76
CA SER A 54 -1.89 -13.79 6.08
C SER A 54 -0.61 -14.22 6.81
N GLU A 55 0.55 -13.79 6.33
CA GLU A 55 1.84 -14.06 6.95
C GLU A 55 1.96 -13.41 8.33
N ASN A 56 1.52 -12.16 8.48
CA ASN A 56 1.51 -11.45 9.75
C ASN A 56 0.56 -12.10 10.76
N ARG A 57 -0.64 -12.54 10.32
CA ARG A 57 -1.55 -13.32 11.17
C ARG A 57 -0.92 -14.63 11.62
N ARG A 58 -0.25 -15.34 10.71
CA ARG A 58 0.47 -16.58 11.04
C ARG A 58 1.59 -16.32 12.05
N ALA A 59 2.36 -15.24 11.88
CA ALA A 59 3.41 -14.86 12.82
C ALA A 59 2.83 -14.53 14.21
N ASN A 60 1.75 -13.73 14.25
CA ASN A 60 1.06 -13.38 15.48
C ASN A 60 0.47 -14.59 16.19
N ALA A 61 -0.04 -15.58 15.46
CA ALA A 61 -0.57 -16.83 16.02
C ALA A 61 0.50 -17.72 16.66
N MET A 62 1.78 -17.53 16.32
CA MET A 62 2.90 -18.27 16.92
C MET A 62 3.42 -17.63 18.21
N LEU A 63 3.02 -16.39 18.49
CA LEU A 63 3.38 -15.70 19.72
C LEU A 63 2.69 -16.37 20.91
N ARG A 64 3.44 -16.53 22.01
CA ARG A 64 2.92 -17.13 23.25
C ARG A 64 2.43 -16.07 24.22
N ASP A 65 1.46 -16.45 25.03
CA ASP A 65 0.94 -15.57 26.07
C ASP A 65 2.05 -15.19 27.08
N GLY A 66 2.18 -13.90 27.36
CA GLY A 66 3.27 -13.33 28.19
C GLY A 66 4.57 -12.96 27.43
N GLU A 67 4.70 -13.27 26.14
CA GLU A 67 5.83 -12.75 25.35
C GLU A 67 5.65 -11.26 25.07
N SER A 68 6.68 -10.46 25.38
CA SER A 68 6.76 -9.04 24.99
C SER A 68 7.14 -8.85 23.52
N ALA A 69 6.93 -9.88 22.70
CA ALA A 69 7.27 -9.86 21.29
C ALA A 69 6.31 -8.92 20.53
N PRO A 70 6.82 -8.19 19.53
CA PRO A 70 6.01 -7.23 18.79
C PRO A 70 5.00 -7.96 17.89
N LEU A 71 3.75 -7.49 17.92
CA LEU A 71 2.73 -7.92 16.99
C LEU A 71 3.05 -7.37 15.60
N GLN A 72 2.92 -8.25 14.60
CA GLN A 72 3.00 -7.86 13.21
C GLN A 72 1.71 -7.14 12.80
N PRO A 73 1.80 -5.99 12.10
CA PRO A 73 0.66 -5.15 11.77
C PRO A 73 -0.26 -5.81 10.74
N ILE A 74 -1.56 -5.54 10.84
CA ILE A 74 -2.53 -5.92 9.80
C ILE A 74 -2.96 -4.67 9.05
N TYR A 75 -2.84 -4.73 7.72
CA TYR A 75 -3.08 -3.62 6.82
C TYR A 75 -4.52 -3.65 6.30
N LYS A 76 -5.14 -2.47 6.23
CA LYS A 76 -6.48 -2.24 5.69
C LYS A 76 -6.48 -2.14 4.16
N MET A 77 -7.67 -2.00 3.59
CA MET A 77 -7.89 -1.82 2.14
C MET A 77 -7.24 -0.55 1.54
N ASP A 78 -6.88 0.42 2.37
CA ASP A 78 -6.14 1.62 1.98
C ASP A 78 -4.62 1.49 2.19
N GLY A 79 -4.13 0.32 2.61
CA GLY A 79 -2.72 0.06 2.91
C GLY A 79 -2.25 0.62 4.25
N THR A 80 -3.13 1.26 5.03
CA THR A 80 -2.82 1.78 6.36
C THR A 80 -3.01 0.72 7.45
N VAL A 81 -2.42 0.97 8.62
CA VAL A 81 -2.66 0.19 9.84
C VAL A 81 -3.62 0.99 10.72
N ALA A 82 -4.42 0.32 11.55
CA ALA A 82 -5.27 1.03 12.50
C ALA A 82 -4.43 1.88 13.48
N ASP A 83 -4.84 3.13 13.72
CA ASP A 83 -4.11 4.06 14.61
C ASP A 83 -3.90 3.52 16.03
N LYS A 84 -4.78 2.63 16.47
CA LYS A 84 -4.73 1.96 17.78
C LYS A 84 -4.34 0.49 17.67
N PHE A 85 -3.54 0.12 16.68
CA PHE A 85 -3.04 -1.24 16.58
C PHE A 85 -2.08 -1.53 17.76
N PRO A 86 -2.32 -2.60 18.53
CA PRO A 86 -1.49 -2.91 19.69
C PRO A 86 -0.09 -3.33 19.26
N SER A 87 0.92 -2.86 19.99
CA SER A 87 2.32 -3.19 19.71
C SER A 87 2.68 -4.60 20.19
N THR A 88 1.97 -5.14 21.17
CA THR A 88 2.24 -6.46 21.79
C THR A 88 0.95 -7.23 22.11
N LEU A 89 1.06 -8.54 22.33
CA LEU A 89 -0.07 -9.36 22.79
C LEU A 89 -0.65 -8.87 24.11
N LYS A 90 0.21 -8.41 25.03
CA LYS A 90 -0.22 -7.85 26.31
C LYS A 90 -1.13 -6.65 26.12
N GLU A 91 -0.72 -5.69 25.28
CA GLU A 91 -1.55 -4.52 24.95
C GLU A 91 -2.88 -4.93 24.32
N LEU A 92 -2.88 -5.91 23.41
CA LEU A 92 -4.11 -6.43 22.80
C LEU A 92 -5.10 -6.99 23.84
N PHE A 93 -4.62 -7.74 24.83
CA PHE A 93 -5.47 -8.29 25.90
C PHE A 93 -5.93 -7.22 26.90
N GLU A 94 -5.13 -6.18 27.14
CA GLU A 94 -5.48 -5.04 28.00
C GLU A 94 -6.46 -4.06 27.34
N MET A 95 -6.58 -4.07 26.01
CA MET A 95 -7.59 -3.27 25.29
C MET A 95 -9.01 -3.71 25.61
N ASP A 96 -9.90 -2.73 25.76
CA ASP A 96 -11.35 -2.95 25.87
C ASP A 96 -11.96 -3.48 24.56
N GLY A 97 -13.17 -4.03 24.64
CA GLY A 97 -13.84 -4.69 23.51
C GLY A 97 -14.05 -3.77 22.31
N GLU A 98 -14.34 -2.48 22.54
CA GLU A 98 -14.50 -1.48 21.48
C GLU A 98 -13.17 -1.14 20.79
N SER A 99 -12.06 -1.05 21.54
CA SER A 99 -10.75 -0.76 20.97
C SER A 99 -10.20 -1.95 20.17
N ARG A 100 -10.50 -3.19 20.57
CA ARG A 100 -10.12 -4.40 19.80
C ARG A 100 -10.84 -4.51 18.46
N GLN A 101 -12.13 -4.16 18.38
CA GLN A 101 -12.82 -4.12 17.09
C GLN A 101 -12.24 -3.05 16.16
N ARG A 102 -11.87 -1.89 16.71
CA ARG A 102 -11.27 -0.79 15.94
C ARG A 102 -9.82 -1.05 15.50
N SER A 103 -9.11 -1.98 16.12
CA SER A 103 -7.76 -2.40 15.71
C SER A 103 -7.75 -3.39 14.55
N GLY A 104 -8.93 -3.87 14.09
CA GLY A 104 -9.03 -4.82 12.96
C GLY A 104 -8.59 -6.24 13.31
N LEU A 105 -8.54 -6.57 14.61
CA LEU A 105 -8.14 -7.89 15.14
C LEU A 105 -9.31 -8.65 15.81
N GLY A 106 -10.51 -8.06 15.83
CA GLY A 106 -11.72 -8.61 16.45
C GLY A 106 -12.61 -9.41 15.51
#